data_AF-A0A377DWC2-F1
#
_entry.id   AF-A0A377DWC2-F1
#
_cell.length_a   1.000
_cell.length_b   1.000
_cell.length_c   1.000
_cell.angle_alpha   90.00
_cell.angle_beta   90.00
_cell.angle_gamma   90.00
#
_symmetry.space_group_name_H-M   'P 1'
#
loop_
_entity.id
_entity.type
_entity.pdbx_description
1 polymer ?
#
loop_
_entity_poly.entity_id
_entity_poly.type
_entity_poly.pdbx_seq_one_letter_code
_entity_poly.pdbx_strand_id
1 'polypeptide(L)'
;MSNPILSWRRVRALCVKETRQIVRDPSSWLIAVVIPLLLLFIFGYGINLDSSKLRVGILLEQRSEAALDFTHTMNRFALHRRHHQR
;
A
#
# COMPACT_ATOMS: atom_id res chain seq x y z
N MET A 1 28.07 43.73 9.67
CA MET A 1 28.75 42.54 9.12
C MET A 1 27.81 41.34 9.17
N SER A 2 27.09 41.05 8.08
CA SER A 2 26.23 39.88 7.97
C SER A 2 27.05 38.68 7.47
N ASN A 3 27.49 37.82 8.39
CA ASN A 3 28.05 36.53 8.02
C ASN A 3 26.90 35.62 7.56
N PRO A 4 26.83 35.16 6.30
CA PRO A 4 25.86 34.16 5.92
C PRO A 4 26.18 32.87 6.68
N ILE A 5 25.38 32.62 7.72
CA ILE A 5 25.56 31.55 8.71
C ILE A 5 25.55 30.17 8.02
N LEU A 6 24.83 30.06 6.89
CA LEU A 6 24.81 28.89 6.01
C LEU A 6 25.34 29.26 4.61
N SER A 7 26.52 28.76 4.28
CA SER A 7 26.99 28.68 2.89
C SER A 7 26.57 27.35 2.30
N TRP A 8 25.90 27.36 1.14
CA TRP A 8 25.50 26.16 0.40
C TRP A 8 26.66 25.18 0.17
N ARG A 9 27.89 25.70 -0.03
CA ARG A 9 29.11 24.89 -0.14
C ARG A 9 29.39 24.07 1.13
N ARG A 10 29.16 24.66 2.30
CA ARG A 10 29.43 24.03 3.60
C ARG A 10 28.38 22.97 3.91
N VAL A 11 27.09 23.25 3.64
CA VAL A 11 26.00 22.26 3.78
C VAL A 11 26.21 21.07 2.86
N ARG A 12 26.54 21.30 1.57
CA ARG A 12 26.82 20.22 0.63
C ARG A 12 28.03 19.38 1.05
N ALA A 13 29.10 20.01 1.54
CA ALA A 13 30.26 19.29 2.05
C ALA A 13 29.92 18.43 3.29
N LEU A 14 29.02 18.92 4.16
CA LEU A 14 28.55 18.19 5.32
C LEU A 14 27.67 16.99 4.90
N CYS A 15 26.66 17.22 4.07
CA CYS A 15 25.80 16.16 3.55
C CYS A 15 26.61 15.05 2.86
N VAL A 16 27.58 15.40 2.01
CA VAL A 16 28.41 14.39 1.33
C VAL A 16 29.25 13.57 2.32
N LYS A 17 29.76 14.18 3.40
CA LYS A 17 30.49 13.46 4.45
C LYS A 17 29.59 12.48 5.20
N GLU A 18 28.44 12.96 5.67
CA GLU A 18 27.46 12.16 6.41
C GLU A 18 26.89 11.04 5.55
N THR A 19 26.47 11.32 4.31
CA THR A 19 25.95 10.30 3.39
C THR A 19 27.00 9.23 3.08
N ARG A 20 28.27 9.61 2.88
CA ARG A 20 29.34 8.63 2.65
C ARG A 20 29.62 7.79 3.89
N GLN A 21 29.40 8.32 5.09
CA GLN A 21 29.50 7.57 6.34
C GLN A 21 28.36 6.56 6.47
N ILE A 22 27.10 7.00 6.29
CA ILE A 22 25.91 6.14 6.33
C ILE A 22 25.98 5.02 5.30
N VAL A 23 26.41 5.31 4.07
CA VAL A 23 26.52 4.30 3.00
C VAL A 23 27.62 3.27 3.29
N ARG A 24 28.67 3.65 4.02
CA ARG A 24 29.73 2.72 4.44
C ARG A 24 29.43 2.05 5.77
N ASP A 25 28.41 2.50 6.50
CA ASP A 25 28.01 1.88 7.76
C ASP A 25 27.22 0.60 7.47
N PRO A 26 27.81 -0.59 7.76
CA PRO A 26 27.16 -1.87 7.47
C PRO A 26 25.85 -2.04 8.25
N SER A 27 25.70 -1.34 9.38
CA SER A 27 24.46 -1.29 10.17
C SER A 27 23.32 -0.61 9.41
N SER A 28 23.59 0.46 8.66
CA SER A 28 22.55 1.16 7.87
C SER A 28 22.01 0.27 6.76
N TRP A 29 22.90 -0.45 6.07
CA TRP A 29 22.51 -1.43 5.07
C TRP A 29 21.74 -2.61 5.67
N LEU A 30 22.17 -3.09 6.84
CA LEU A 30 21.47 -4.14 7.58
C LEU A 30 20.05 -3.72 7.93
N ILE A 31 19.85 -2.52 8.49
CA ILE A 31 18.53 -2.01 8.87
C ILE A 31 17.64 -1.83 7.64
N ALA A 32 18.19 -1.31 6.54
CA ALA A 32 17.48 -1.11 5.28
C ALA A 32 16.94 -2.42 4.68
N VAL A 33 17.52 -3.57 5.02
CA VAL A 33 17.06 -4.90 4.59
C VAL A 33 16.24 -5.60 5.66
N VAL A 34 16.69 -5.56 6.92
CA VAL A 34 16.09 -6.29 8.04
C VAL A 34 14.72 -5.73 8.43
N ILE A 35 14.55 -4.42 8.48
CA ILE A 35 13.24 -3.81 8.79
C ILE A 35 12.16 -4.24 7.76
N PRO A 36 12.37 -4.08 6.44
CA PRO A 36 11.36 -4.51 5.47
C PRO A 36 11.14 -6.01 5.47
N LEU A 37 12.16 -6.84 5.72
CA LEU A 37 11.98 -8.29 5.85
C LEU A 37 11.17 -8.66 7.10
N LEU A 38 11.42 -8.02 8.24
CA LEU A 38 10.62 -8.21 9.45
C LEU A 38 9.19 -7.75 9.25
N LEU A 39 8.98 -6.60 8.59
CA LEU A 39 7.65 -6.12 8.22
C LEU A 39 6.96 -7.12 7.29
N LEU A 40 7.63 -7.60 6.24
CA LEU A 40 7.09 -8.62 5.34
C LEU A 40 6.78 -9.92 6.08
N PHE A 41 7.60 -10.32 7.05
CA PHE A 41 7.36 -11.51 7.85
C PHE A 41 6.19 -11.32 8.79
N ILE A 42 6.07 -10.18 9.48
CA ILE A 42 4.95 -9.89 10.38
C ILE A 42 3.65 -9.72 9.59
N PHE A 43 3.66 -8.97 8.48
CA PHE A 43 2.49 -8.86 7.61
C PHE A 43 2.19 -10.18 6.91
N GLY A 44 3.20 -10.88 6.40
CA GLY A 44 3.06 -12.15 5.71
C GLY A 44 2.54 -13.24 6.64
N TYR A 45 3.17 -13.47 7.79
CA TYR A 45 2.81 -14.49 8.79
C TYR A 45 1.64 -14.05 9.67
N GLY A 46 1.56 -12.78 10.07
CA GLY A 46 0.46 -12.24 10.86
C GLY A 46 -0.84 -12.17 10.08
N ILE A 47 -0.78 -11.85 8.78
CA ILE A 47 -1.90 -12.14 7.87
C ILE A 47 -2.01 -13.66 7.77
N ASN A 48 -1.03 -14.42 7.26
CA ASN A 48 -1.17 -15.86 6.94
C ASN A 48 -1.61 -16.79 8.10
N LEU A 49 -1.30 -16.55 9.39
CA LEU A 49 -1.82 -17.36 10.49
C LEU A 49 -3.25 -17.02 10.89
N ASP A 50 -3.59 -15.73 10.96
CA ASP A 50 -4.99 -15.29 11.09
C ASP A 50 -5.81 -15.68 9.83
N SER A 51 -5.12 -15.66 8.70
CA SER A 51 -5.55 -15.89 7.33
C SER A 51 -5.25 -17.30 6.82
N SER A 52 -5.01 -18.26 7.70
CA SER A 52 -5.29 -19.66 7.35
C SER A 52 -6.79 -19.83 7.03
N LYS A 53 -7.60 -18.80 7.29
CA LYS A 53 -8.95 -18.56 6.76
C LYS A 53 -9.12 -17.46 5.70
N LEU A 54 -8.18 -16.55 5.44
CA LEU A 54 -8.29 -15.69 4.24
C LEU A 54 -7.51 -16.34 3.10
N ARG A 55 -8.28 -17.09 2.33
CA ARG A 55 -8.03 -17.33 0.92
C ARG A 55 -7.42 -16.06 0.32
N VAL A 56 -6.14 -16.12 -0.01
CA VAL A 56 -5.57 -15.32 -1.09
C VAL A 56 -6.20 -15.85 -2.39
N GLY A 57 -7.52 -15.65 -2.54
CA GLY A 57 -8.01 -15.18 -3.81
C GLY A 57 -7.53 -13.73 -3.85
N ILE A 58 -6.96 -13.20 -4.91
CA ILE A 58 -7.64 -13.16 -6.21
C ILE A 58 -9.16 -13.26 -6.03
N LEU A 59 -9.73 -12.51 -5.07
CA LEU A 59 -11.07 -12.01 -5.24
C LEU A 59 -10.89 -10.85 -6.19
N LEU A 60 -10.96 -11.20 -7.47
CA LEU A 60 -11.28 -10.31 -8.56
C LEU A 60 -12.20 -9.20 -8.03
N GLU A 61 -11.78 -7.96 -8.25
CA GLU A 61 -12.44 -6.65 -8.09
C GLU A 61 -13.84 -6.57 -8.76
N GLN A 62 -14.69 -7.57 -8.59
CA GLN A 62 -15.98 -7.73 -9.25
C GLN A 62 -17.01 -8.35 -8.28
N ARG A 63 -17.01 -7.87 -7.04
CA ARG A 63 -18.25 -7.77 -6.27
C ARG A 63 -18.43 -6.35 -5.75
N SER A 64 -18.08 -5.37 -6.59
CA SER A 64 -18.49 -3.99 -6.43
C SER A 64 -20.02 -3.98 -6.30
N GLU A 65 -20.52 -3.34 -5.25
CA GLU A 65 -21.93 -3.25 -4.87
C GLU A 65 -22.86 -2.83 -6.03
N ALA A 66 -22.32 -2.24 -7.09
CA ALA A 66 -23.02 -1.93 -8.34
C ALA A 66 -23.70 -3.14 -9.01
N ALA A 67 -23.15 -4.36 -8.90
CA ALA A 67 -23.75 -5.54 -9.54
C ALA A 67 -25.01 -6.04 -8.81
N LEU A 68 -25.07 -5.89 -7.48
CA LEU A 68 -26.25 -6.24 -6.67
C LEU A 68 -27.37 -5.20 -6.87
N ASP A 69 -27.03 -3.91 -6.92
CA ASP A 69 -28.01 -2.86 -7.20
C ASP A 69 -28.59 -2.95 -8.62
N PHE A 70 -27.75 -3.27 -9.60
CA PHE A 70 -28.19 -3.50 -10.98
C PHE A 70 -29.11 -4.73 -11.11
N THR A 71 -28.79 -5.84 -10.42
CA THR A 71 -29.69 -7.03 -10.43
C THR A 71 -31.00 -6.75 -9.69
N HIS A 72 -30.99 -5.99 -8.60
CA HIS A 72 -32.21 -5.57 -7.91
C HIS A 72 -33.08 -4.67 -8.79
N THR A 73 -32.48 -3.73 -9.52
CA THR A 73 -33.21 -2.86 -10.45
C THR A 73 -33.75 -3.63 -11.65
N MET A 74 -32.98 -4.54 -12.24
CA MET A 74 -33.43 -5.38 -13.36
C MET A 74 -34.57 -6.32 -12.98
N ASN A 75 -34.49 -7.00 -11.83
CA ASN A 75 -35.55 -7.92 -11.40
C ASN A 75 -36.86 -7.16 -11.11
N ARG A 76 -36.76 -5.97 -10.52
CA ARG A 76 -37.90 -5.08 -10.27
C ARG A 76 -38.55 -4.62 -11.59
N PHE A 77 -37.77 -4.31 -12.62
CA PHE A 77 -38.29 -3.95 -13.94
C PHE A 77 -38.90 -5.15 -14.70
N ALA A 78 -38.32 -6.35 -14.58
CA ALA A 78 -38.80 -7.55 -15.26
C ALA A 78 -40.15 -8.06 -14.73
N LEU A 79 -40.44 -7.85 -13.44
CA LEU A 79 -41.74 -8.17 -12.85
C LEU A 79 -42.81 -7.12 -13.20
N HIS A 80 -42.41 -5.85 -13.36
CA HIS A 80 -43.36 -4.79 -13.71
C HIS A 80 -43.82 -4.86 -15.19
N ARG A 81 -43.00 -5.43 -16.09
CA ARG A 81 -43.34 -5.53 -17.52
C ARG A 81 -44.18 -6.78 -17.90
N ARG A 82 -44.57 -7.63 -16.94
CA ARG A 82 -45.44 -8.81 -17.21
C ARG A 82 -46.93 -8.60 -16.99
N HIS A 83 -47.34 -7.44 -16.46
CA HIS A 83 -48.77 -7.16 -16.19
C HIS A 83 -49.46 -6.23 -17.19
N HIS A 84 -48.78 -5.79 -18.27
CA HIS A 84 -49.33 -4.82 -19.23
C HIS A 84 -49.51 -5.35 -20.67
N GLN A 85 -49.38 -6.67 -20.89
CA GLN A 85 -49.62 -7.31 -22.21
C GLN A 85 -50.50 -8.57 -22.14
N ARG A 86 -51.57 -8.52 -21.36
CA ARG A 86 -52.81 -9.24 -21.71
C ARG A 86 -54.01 -8.36 -21.43
#